data_AF-X1ME11-F1
#
_entry.id   AF-X1ME11-F1
#
_cell.length_a   1.000
_cell.length_b   1.000
_cell.length_c   1.000
_cell.angle_alpha   90.00
_cell.angle_beta   90.00
_cell.angle_gamma   90.00
#
_symmetry.space_group_name_H-M   'P 1'
#
loop_
_entity.id
_entity.type
_entity.pdbx_description
1 polymer ?
#
loop_
_entity_poly.entity_id
_entity_poly.type
_entity_poly.pdbx_seq_one_letter_code
_entity_poly.pdbx_strand_id
1 'polypeptide(L)'
;MGLGWALLGAGAAVALSGIGSSIGIGWVGQASAGAMTEDPENFGRYLILTALPGTQGIYGFVAAFLLLIKINLVGGAPVALSPAQG
;
A
#
# COMPACT_ATOMS: atom_id res chain seq x y z
N MET A 1 18.37 17.72 -6.63
CA MET A 1 18.45 16.33 -6.10
C MET A 1 17.34 16.01 -5.10
N GLY A 2 16.77 16.98 -4.36
CA GLY A 2 15.68 16.70 -3.41
C GLY A 2 14.43 16.06 -4.05
N LEU A 3 14.04 16.49 -5.25
CA LEU A 3 12.91 15.87 -5.97
C LEU A 3 13.14 14.36 -6.24
N GLY A 4 14.38 13.96 -6.54
CA GLY A 4 14.72 12.55 -6.77
C GLY A 4 14.51 11.71 -5.51
N TRP A 5 14.93 12.21 -4.36
CA TRP A 5 14.72 11.55 -3.07
C TRP A 5 13.23 11.44 -2.71
N ALA A 6 12.45 12.49 -2.95
CA ALA A 6 11.01 12.48 -2.69
C ALA A 6 10.29 11.43 -3.55
N LEU A 7 10.67 11.32 -4.83
CA LEU A 7 10.11 10.32 -5.74
C LEU A 7 10.54 8.89 -5.40
N LEU A 8 11.79 8.70 -4.97
CA LEU A 8 12.25 7.39 -4.46
C LEU A 8 11.47 7.00 -3.20
N GLY A 9 11.23 7.94 -2.28
CA GLY A 9 10.41 7.73 -1.09
C GLY A 9 8.96 7.36 -1.43
N ALA A 10 8.33 8.07 -2.39
CA ALA A 10 7.00 7.73 -2.89
C ALA A 10 6.95 6.31 -3.47
N GLY A 11 7.91 5.97 -4.34
CA GLY A 11 8.01 4.64 -4.95
C GLY A 11 8.22 3.54 -3.92
N ALA A 12 9.11 3.76 -2.95
CA ALA A 12 9.38 2.83 -1.86
C ALA A 12 8.14 2.61 -0.98
N ALA A 13 7.39 3.68 -0.66
CA ALA A 13 6.16 3.56 0.13
C ALA A 13 5.13 2.65 -0.55
N VAL A 14 4.92 2.79 -1.87
CA VAL A 14 4.01 1.92 -2.63
C VAL A 14 4.55 0.49 -2.72
N ALA A 15 5.82 0.32 -3.08
CA ALA A 15 6.40 -1.00 -3.31
C ALA A 15 6.43 -1.84 -2.02
N LEU A 16 6.96 -1.29 -0.94
CA LEU A 16 7.13 -2.02 0.32
C LEU A 16 5.79 -2.33 0.98
N SER A 17 4.86 -1.38 0.96
CA SER A 17 3.51 -1.62 1.50
C SER A 17 2.73 -2.63 0.66
N GLY A 18 2.83 -2.57 -0.66
CA GLY A 18 2.19 -3.53 -1.58
C GLY A 18 2.73 -4.95 -1.41
N ILE A 19 4.06 -5.10 -1.23
CA ILE A 19 4.69 -6.39 -0.94
C ILE A 19 4.20 -6.94 0.40
N GLY A 20 4.24 -6.14 1.48
CA GLY A 20 3.75 -6.58 2.78
C GLY A 20 2.27 -6.97 2.76
N SER A 21 1.47 -6.21 2.02
CA SER A 21 0.04 -6.46 1.85
C SER A 21 -0.25 -7.77 1.12
N SER A 22 0.44 -8.04 0.00
CA SER A 22 0.24 -9.26 -0.78
C SER A 22 0.67 -10.52 -0.02
N ILE A 23 1.76 -10.45 0.75
CA ILE A 23 2.20 -11.53 1.63
C ILE A 23 1.14 -11.83 2.69
N GLY A 24 0.62 -10.78 3.35
CA GLY A 24 -0.43 -10.92 4.35
C GLY A 24 -1.72 -11.53 3.78
N ILE A 25 -2.15 -11.09 2.60
CA ILE A 25 -3.28 -11.68 1.87
C ILE A 25 -3.02 -13.16 1.60
N GLY A 26 -1.81 -13.54 1.18
CA GLY A 26 -1.44 -14.93 0.94
C GLY A 26 -1.61 -15.81 2.18
N TRP A 27 -1.08 -15.38 3.33
CA TRP A 27 -1.18 -16.13 4.58
C TRP A 27 -2.63 -16.27 5.07
N VAL A 28 -3.38 -15.16 5.10
CA VAL A 28 -4.78 -15.19 5.55
C VAL A 28 -5.65 -15.97 4.57
N GLY A 29 -5.37 -15.89 3.27
CA GLY A 29 -6.06 -16.66 2.24
C GLY A 29 -5.88 -18.16 2.41
N GLN A 30 -4.66 -18.62 2.70
CA GLN A 30 -4.40 -20.05 2.99
C GLN A 30 -5.15 -20.52 4.24
N ALA A 31 -5.10 -19.75 5.33
CA ALA A 31 -5.82 -20.09 6.56
C ALA A 31 -7.35 -20.09 6.36
N SER A 32 -7.87 -19.09 5.64
CA SER A 32 -9.29 -18.93 5.35
C SER A 32 -9.80 -20.05 4.44
N ALA A 33 -9.03 -20.45 3.42
CA ALA A 33 -9.38 -21.56 2.55
C ALA A 33 -9.43 -22.89 3.31
N GLY A 34 -8.51 -23.11 4.25
CA GLY A 34 -8.54 -24.27 5.14
C GLY A 34 -9.78 -24.30 6.03
N ALA A 35 -10.05 -23.20 6.74
CA ALA A 35 -11.20 -23.08 7.63
C ALA A 35 -12.53 -23.27 6.87
N MET A 36 -12.66 -22.68 5.68
CA MET A 36 -13.85 -22.78 4.83
C MET A 36 -14.20 -24.21 4.39
N THR A 37 -13.28 -25.18 4.50
CA THR A 37 -13.61 -26.59 4.27
C THR A 37 -14.47 -27.19 5.39
N GLU A 38 -14.42 -26.63 6.60
CA GLU A 38 -15.21 -27.05 7.76
C GLU A 38 -16.58 -26.35 7.81
N ASP A 39 -16.64 -25.05 7.47
CA ASP A 39 -17.86 -24.22 7.54
C ASP A 39 -18.08 -23.34 6.27
N PRO A 40 -18.42 -23.95 5.12
CA PRO A 40 -18.49 -23.28 3.82
C PRO A 40 -19.53 -22.14 3.75
N GLU A 41 -20.56 -22.15 4.61
CA GLU A 41 -21.55 -21.09 4.73
C GLU A 41 -20.93 -19.73 5.12
N ASN A 42 -19.73 -19.74 5.70
CA ASN A 42 -19.01 -18.53 6.13
C ASN A 42 -18.09 -17.92 5.05
N PHE A 43 -18.22 -18.33 3.79
CA PHE A 43 -17.43 -17.80 2.65
C PHE A 43 -17.25 -16.28 2.68
N GLY A 44 -18.32 -15.52 2.89
CA GLY A 44 -18.25 -14.05 2.89
C GLY A 44 -17.38 -13.48 4.02
N ARG A 45 -17.39 -14.11 5.20
CA ARG A 45 -16.54 -13.73 6.33
C ARG A 45 -15.07 -14.02 6.03
N TYR A 46 -14.78 -15.18 5.46
CA TYR A 46 -13.43 -15.57 5.05
C TYR A 46 -12.86 -14.69 3.94
N LEU A 47 -13.69 -14.26 3.00
CA LEU A 47 -13.30 -13.32 1.97
C LEU A 47 -12.91 -11.95 2.57
N ILE A 48 -13.71 -11.44 3.52
CA ILE A 48 -13.40 -10.18 4.21
C ILE A 48 -12.10 -10.30 4.99
N LEU A 49 -11.92 -11.37 5.77
CA LEU A 49 -10.68 -11.60 6.53
C LEU A 49 -9.45 -11.62 5.62
N THR A 50 -9.54 -12.32 4.48
CA THR A 50 -8.48 -12.38 3.48
C THR A 50 -8.15 -11.00 2.88
N ALA A 51 -9.15 -10.11 2.78
CA ALA A 51 -8.96 -8.76 2.25
C ALA A 51 -8.36 -7.76 3.28
N LEU A 52 -8.45 -8.02 4.59
CA LEU A 52 -7.98 -7.08 5.63
C LEU A 52 -6.51 -6.68 5.50
N PRO A 53 -5.54 -7.58 5.22
CA PRO A 53 -4.15 -7.19 4.99
C PRO A 53 -3.97 -6.27 3.76
N GLY A 54 -4.95 -6.24 2.85
CA GLY A 54 -5.04 -5.33 1.70
C GLY A 54 -4.93 -3.85 2.06
N THR A 55 -5.34 -3.46 3.27
CA THR A 55 -5.29 -2.05 3.70
C THR A 55 -3.87 -1.51 3.77
N GLN A 56 -2.86 -2.36 3.98
CA GLN A 56 -1.46 -1.93 4.02
C GLN A 56 -1.03 -1.34 2.68
N GLY A 57 -1.40 -1.99 1.57
CA GLY A 57 -1.15 -1.46 0.22
C GLY A 57 -1.85 -0.12 -0.02
N ILE A 58 -3.08 0.03 0.49
CA ILE A 58 -3.83 1.30 0.40
C ILE A 58 -3.10 2.41 1.16
N TYR A 59 -2.58 2.14 2.36
CA TYR A 59 -1.86 3.15 3.15
C TYR A 59 -0.59 3.64 2.46
N GLY A 60 0.22 2.76 1.87
CA GLY A 60 1.40 3.20 1.13
C GLY A 60 1.05 3.94 -0.15
N PHE A 61 -0.03 3.54 -0.83
CA PHE A 61 -0.55 4.28 -1.98
C PHE A 61 -1.02 5.69 -1.62
N VAL A 62 -1.81 5.82 -0.55
CA VAL A 62 -2.27 7.13 -0.04
C VAL A 62 -1.08 7.99 0.40
N ALA A 63 -0.11 7.43 1.12
CA ALA A 63 1.09 8.15 1.54
C ALA A 63 1.87 8.71 0.34
N ALA A 64 2.07 7.90 -0.71
CA ALA A 64 2.70 8.36 -1.94
C ALA A 64 1.90 9.48 -2.62
N PHE A 65 0.58 9.33 -2.75
CA PHE A 65 -0.28 10.36 -3.33
C PHE A 65 -0.22 11.68 -2.56
N LEU A 66 -0.28 11.62 -1.22
CA LEU A 66 -0.15 12.81 -0.37
C LEU A 66 1.21 13.49 -0.56
N LEU A 67 2.29 12.73 -0.72
CA LEU A 67 3.61 13.29 -1.01
C LEU A 67 3.65 13.98 -2.37
N LEU A 68 3.09 13.36 -3.43
CA LEU A 68 3.05 13.94 -4.78
C LEU A 68 2.24 15.24 -4.82
N ILE A 69 1.12 15.31 -4.07
CA ILE A 69 0.33 16.53 -3.91
C ILE A 69 1.14 17.58 -3.15
N LYS A 70 1.81 17.20 -2.05
CA LYS A 70 2.62 18.11 -1.23
C LYS A 70 3.75 18.79 -2.01
N ILE A 71 4.38 18.07 -2.94
CA ILE A 71 5.46 18.63 -3.78
C ILE A 71 4.94 19.31 -5.06
N ASN A 72 3.61 19.47 -5.17
CA ASN A 72 2.91 20.06 -6.31
C ASN A 72 3.19 19.38 -7.66
N LEU A 73 3.53 18.08 -7.64
CA LEU A 73 3.80 17.36 -8.89
C LEU A 73 2.52 17.12 -9.70
N VAL A 74 1.39 16.97 -9.02
CA VAL A 74 0.08 16.71 -9.66
C VAL A 74 -0.64 18.01 -10.02
N GLY A 75 -0.34 19.12 -9.33
CA GLY A 75 -1.03 20.41 -9.48
C GLY A 75 -0.34 21.41 -10.41
N GLY A 76 0.89 21.14 -10.89
CA GLY A 76 1.60 22.03 -11.79
C GLY A 76 3.12 21.90 -11.68
N ALA A 77 3.81 23.04 -11.52
CA ALA A 77 5.26 23.05 -11.41
C ALA A 77 5.71 22.47 -10.06
N PRO A 78 6.64 21.49 -10.05
CA PRO A 78 7.16 20.90 -8.82
C PRO A 78 7.86 21.93 -7.94
N VAL A 79 7.70 21.78 -6.62
CA VAL A 79 8.41 22.59 -5.63
C VAL A 79 9.92 22.31 -5.73
N ALA A 80 10.73 23.37 -5.71
CA ALA A 80 12.19 23.26 -5.69
C ALA A 80 12.66 22.72 -4.32
N LEU A 81 13.03 21.44 -4.27
CA LEU A 81 13.50 20.77 -3.05
C LEU A 81 15.02 20.69 -2.98
N SER A 82 15.58 21.16 -1.87
CA SER A 82 16.97 20.87 -1.49
C SER A 82 17.13 19.38 -1.12
N PRO A 83 18.35 18.82 -1.15
CA PRO A 83 18.58 17.43 -0.74
C PRO A 83 18.11 17.10 0.69
N ALA A 84 18.09 18.08 1.60
CA ALA A 84 17.62 17.91 2.98
C ALA A 84 16.09 17.90 3.13
N GLN A 85 15.35 18.29 2.08
CA GLN A 85 13.88 18.35 2.04
C GLN A 85 13.26 17.25 1.18
N GLY A 86 14.11 16.46 0.51
CA GLY A 86 13.71 15.35 -0.34
C GLY A 86 13.43 14.09 0.45
#